data_AF-A0A2D4XH15-F1
#
_entry.id   AF-A0A2D4XH15-F1
#
_cell.length_a   1.000
_cell.length_b   1.000
_cell.length_c   1.000
_cell.angle_alpha   90.00
_cell.angle_beta   90.00
_cell.angle_gamma   90.00
#
_symmetry.space_group_name_H-M   'P 1'
#
loop_
_entity.id
_entity.type
_entity.pdbx_description
1 polymer ?
#
loop_
_entity_poly.entity_id
_entity_poly.type
_entity_poly.pdbx_seq_one_letter_code
_entity_poly.pdbx_strand_id
1 'polypeptide(L)'
;MVQSKDCIAKWGSPSNFNEGKFMTLWDIPNNINSAIPELPNRLYCNKVMVAPLERAFNNIISRNLTEEVEAWDGCFNIRKKRRLNSWSLHSWGIAVDINAARNRLGKEPEMSAELVQCFTDAGFEWGGNWTRKDGMHFQLKKI
;
A
#
# COMPACT_ATOMS: atom_id res chain seq x y z
N MET A 1 -6.04 7.08 -11.40
CA MET A 1 -4.89 6.33 -10.89
C MET A 1 -3.74 7.29 -10.73
N VAL A 2 -3.20 7.40 -9.52
CA VAL A 2 -1.98 8.18 -9.28
C VAL A 2 -0.83 7.55 -10.07
N GLN A 3 -0.03 8.38 -10.72
CA GLN A 3 1.14 7.95 -11.48
C GLN A 3 2.40 8.60 -10.92
N SER A 4 3.56 8.04 -11.31
CA SER A 4 4.86 8.56 -10.90
C SER A 4 5.05 10.06 -11.21
N LYS A 5 4.48 10.55 -12.32
CA LYS A 5 4.54 11.98 -12.70
C LYS A 5 3.81 12.88 -11.70
N ASP A 6 2.70 12.43 -11.14
CA ASP A 6 1.91 13.18 -10.17
C ASP A 6 2.67 13.29 -8.85
N CYS A 7 3.34 12.20 -8.46
CA CYS A 7 4.21 12.18 -7.28
C CYS A 7 5.44 13.07 -7.45
N ILE A 8 6.06 13.07 -8.63
CA ILE A 8 7.16 14.00 -8.96
C ILE A 8 6.68 15.44 -8.88
N ALA A 9 5.51 15.76 -9.43
CA ALA A 9 4.96 17.11 -9.39
C ALA A 9 4.68 17.57 -7.95
N LYS A 10 4.18 16.67 -7.10
CA LYS A 10 3.80 17.00 -5.71
C LYS A 10 4.98 17.03 -4.73
N TRP A 11 5.91 16.09 -4.84
CA TRP A 11 6.96 15.84 -3.84
C TRP A 11 8.38 15.84 -4.41
N GLY A 12 8.52 15.90 -5.72
CA GLY A 12 9.81 15.77 -6.42
C GLY A 12 10.25 14.32 -6.62
N SER A 13 11.45 14.17 -7.18
CA SER A 13 12.08 12.86 -7.39
C SER A 13 12.24 12.12 -6.06
N PRO A 14 11.95 10.81 -6.04
CA PRO A 14 12.11 10.02 -4.81
C PRO A 14 13.60 9.86 -4.54
N SER A 15 14.04 10.40 -3.41
CA SER A 15 15.42 10.29 -2.93
C SER A 15 15.45 10.50 -1.43
N ASN A 16 16.44 9.89 -0.76
CA ASN A 16 16.64 10.03 0.69
C ASN A 16 16.78 11.49 1.14
N PHE A 17 17.15 12.41 0.24
CA PHE A 17 17.27 13.83 0.53
C PHE A 17 15.93 14.58 0.58
N ASN A 18 14.88 14.05 -0.05
CA ASN A 18 13.58 14.69 -0.12
C ASN A 18 12.51 14.05 0.79
N GLU A 19 12.75 12.84 1.28
CA GLU A 19 11.79 12.07 2.08
C GLU A 19 11.25 12.83 3.30
N GLY A 20 12.12 13.56 4.03
CA GLY A 20 11.71 14.29 5.25
C GLY A 20 10.58 15.31 5.05
N LYS A 21 10.30 15.72 3.79
CA LYS A 21 9.19 16.62 3.46
C LYS A 21 7.83 15.92 3.58
N PHE A 22 7.74 14.66 3.17
CA PHE A 22 6.46 13.96 2.96
C PHE A 22 6.34 12.60 3.64
N MET A 23 7.44 11.99 4.09
CA MET A 23 7.44 10.72 4.81
C MET A 23 7.26 10.92 6.32
N THR A 24 6.78 9.89 6.99
CA THR A 24 6.68 9.78 8.44
C THR A 24 6.88 8.34 8.88
N LEU A 25 7.39 8.13 10.08
CA LEU A 25 7.31 6.84 10.77
C LEU A 25 6.02 6.86 11.60
N TRP A 26 4.99 6.21 11.09
CA TRP A 26 3.71 6.09 11.79
C TRP A 26 3.76 4.92 12.78
N ASP A 27 3.41 5.19 14.03
CA ASP A 27 3.19 4.17 15.05
C ASP A 27 1.74 3.66 14.92
N ILE A 28 1.57 2.40 14.51
CA ILE A 28 0.25 1.85 14.22
C ILE A 28 -0.48 1.62 15.55
N PRO A 29 -1.74 2.05 15.69
CA PRO A 29 -2.50 1.89 16.93
C PRO A 29 -2.49 0.45 17.46
N ASN A 30 -2.30 0.30 18.77
CA ASN A 30 -2.19 -1.02 19.41
C ASN A 30 -3.41 -1.93 19.18
N ASN A 31 -4.61 -1.36 19.04
CA ASN A 31 -5.80 -2.13 18.73
C ASN A 31 -5.73 -2.77 17.32
N ILE A 32 -5.05 -2.12 16.37
CA ILE A 32 -4.80 -2.68 15.05
C ILE A 32 -3.69 -3.74 15.13
N ASN A 33 -2.56 -3.42 15.76
CA ASN A 33 -1.45 -4.39 15.91
C ASN A 33 -1.87 -5.69 16.60
N SER A 34 -2.77 -5.59 17.60
CA SER A 34 -3.27 -6.76 18.31
C SER A 34 -4.27 -7.58 17.49
N ALA A 35 -4.99 -6.94 16.56
CA ALA A 35 -6.01 -7.59 15.76
C ALA A 35 -5.47 -8.18 14.45
N ILE A 36 -4.38 -7.62 13.91
CA ILE A 36 -3.74 -8.07 12.66
C ILE A 36 -2.22 -8.17 12.89
N PRO A 37 -1.75 -9.26 13.51
CA PRO A 37 -0.35 -9.40 13.92
C PRO A 37 0.65 -9.47 12.76
N GLU A 38 0.19 -9.70 11.53
CA GLU A 38 1.00 -9.71 10.31
C GLU A 38 1.42 -8.31 9.86
N LEU A 39 0.76 -7.26 10.36
CA LEU A 39 1.14 -5.88 10.09
C LEU A 39 2.37 -5.48 10.92
N PRO A 40 3.21 -4.55 10.42
CA PRO A 40 4.30 -4.02 11.21
C PRO A 40 3.75 -3.11 12.32
N ASN A 41 4.36 -3.10 13.50
CA ASN A 41 3.97 -2.18 14.57
C ASN A 41 4.22 -0.70 14.22
N ARG A 42 5.23 -0.43 13.38
CA ARG A 42 5.54 0.91 12.87
C ARG A 42 5.75 0.84 11.38
N LEU A 43 5.24 1.84 10.68
CA LEU A 43 5.28 1.90 9.23
C LEU A 43 5.90 3.21 8.75
N TYR A 44 6.99 3.11 7.98
CA TYR A 44 7.56 4.25 7.28
C TYR A 44 6.83 4.46 5.95
N CYS A 45 5.99 5.48 5.87
CA CYS A 45 5.11 5.76 4.74
C CYS A 45 4.92 7.26 4.52
N ASN A 46 4.19 7.64 3.48
CA ASN A 46 3.83 9.03 3.26
C ASN A 46 2.87 9.53 4.36
N LYS A 47 2.96 10.80 4.76
CA LYS A 47 2.02 11.43 5.70
C LYS A 47 0.57 11.31 5.22
N VAL A 48 0.33 11.40 3.90
CA VAL A 48 -1.03 11.25 3.35
C VAL A 48 -1.55 9.81 3.39
N MET A 49 -0.67 8.84 3.67
CA MET A 49 -0.97 7.41 3.69
C MET A 49 -1.61 6.96 5.01
N VAL A 50 -1.31 7.67 6.11
CA VAL A 50 -1.68 7.29 7.48
C VAL A 50 -3.20 7.10 7.63
N ALA A 51 -3.98 8.16 7.41
CA ALA A 51 -5.43 8.08 7.61
C ALA A 51 -6.13 7.06 6.67
N PRO A 52 -5.77 6.94 5.38
CA PRO A 52 -6.28 5.86 4.53
C PRO A 52 -5.92 4.45 5.03
N LEU A 53 -4.67 4.19 5.43
CA LEU A 53 -4.29 2.87 5.94
C LEU A 53 -5.02 2.53 7.24
N GLU A 54 -5.10 3.49 8.17
CA GLU A 54 -5.82 3.30 9.41
C GLU A 54 -7.29 2.95 9.16
N ARG A 55 -7.95 3.61 8.20
CA ARG A 55 -9.31 3.23 7.78
C ARG A 55 -9.35 1.84 7.16
N ALA A 56 -8.42 1.50 6.28
CA ALA A 56 -8.38 0.17 5.65
C ALA A 56 -8.21 -0.95 6.70
N PHE A 57 -7.31 -0.77 7.66
CA PHE A 57 -7.08 -1.72 8.73
C PHE A 57 -8.29 -1.85 9.67
N ASN A 58 -8.92 -0.73 10.04
CA ASN A 58 -10.15 -0.79 10.83
C ASN A 58 -11.31 -1.43 10.05
N ASN A 59 -11.38 -1.25 8.72
CA ASN A 59 -12.35 -1.96 7.88
C ASN A 59 -12.15 -3.47 7.97
N ILE A 60 -10.90 -3.96 7.85
CA ILE A 60 -10.55 -5.38 7.97
C ILE A 60 -11.04 -5.94 9.31
N ILE A 61 -10.74 -5.23 10.41
CA ILE A 61 -11.17 -5.64 11.76
C ILE A 61 -12.70 -5.66 11.86
N SER A 62 -13.37 -4.59 11.45
CA SER A 62 -14.83 -4.47 11.56
C SER A 62 -15.61 -5.50 10.73
N ARG A 63 -14.99 -6.03 9.67
CA ARG A 63 -15.57 -7.01 8.76
C ARG A 63 -15.16 -8.45 9.10
N ASN A 64 -14.39 -8.66 10.18
CA ASN A 64 -13.86 -9.95 10.61
C ASN A 64 -12.98 -10.64 9.55
N LEU A 65 -12.14 -9.86 8.86
CA LEU A 65 -11.25 -10.35 7.79
C LEU A 65 -9.78 -10.41 8.23
N THR A 66 -9.50 -10.36 9.53
CA THR A 66 -8.13 -10.29 10.07
C THR A 66 -7.29 -11.48 9.62
N GLU A 67 -7.86 -12.69 9.65
CA GLU A 67 -7.22 -13.95 9.23
C GLU A 67 -6.91 -14.01 7.72
N GLU A 68 -7.48 -13.11 6.91
CA GLU A 68 -7.17 -13.04 5.48
C GLU A 68 -5.89 -12.25 5.19
N VAL A 69 -5.37 -11.50 6.16
CA VAL A 69 -4.07 -10.84 6.03
C VAL A 69 -3.00 -11.84 6.48
N GLU A 70 -2.48 -12.62 5.53
CA GLU A 70 -1.47 -13.66 5.78
C GLU A 70 -0.04 -13.08 5.84
N ALA A 71 0.22 -11.94 5.18
CA ALA A 71 1.55 -11.32 5.17
C ALA A 71 1.53 -9.83 4.80
N TRP A 72 2.46 -9.07 5.40
CA TRP A 72 2.83 -7.73 4.98
C TRP A 72 4.14 -7.73 4.18
N ASP A 73 4.07 -7.35 2.91
CA ASP A 73 5.20 -7.48 1.97
C ASP A 73 5.88 -6.14 1.64
N GLY A 74 5.39 -5.04 2.21
CA GLY A 74 6.12 -3.77 2.30
C GLY A 74 5.34 -2.55 1.85
N CYS A 75 5.96 -1.38 2.03
CA CYS A 75 5.35 -0.09 1.68
C CYS A 75 6.32 0.85 0.97
N PHE A 76 7.56 0.93 1.45
CA PHE A 76 8.52 1.91 0.95
C PHE A 76 9.75 1.23 0.33
N ASN A 77 10.04 1.58 -0.92
CA ASN A 77 11.26 1.17 -1.63
C ASN A 77 11.51 2.10 -2.83
N ILE A 78 12.58 2.89 -2.78
CA ILE A 78 12.98 3.76 -3.90
C ILE A 78 13.53 2.90 -5.03
N ARG A 79 12.69 2.68 -6.05
CA ARG A 79 13.10 1.92 -7.24
C ARG A 79 12.31 2.30 -8.47
N LYS A 80 12.95 2.15 -9.62
CA LYS A 80 12.24 2.11 -10.90
C LYS A 80 11.44 0.82 -11.03
N LYS A 81 10.34 0.86 -11.77
CA LYS A 81 9.61 -0.36 -12.15
C LYS A 81 10.49 -1.18 -13.10
N ARG A 82 10.56 -2.50 -12.89
CA ARG A 82 11.40 -3.39 -13.71
C ARG A 82 11.04 -3.24 -15.19
N ARG A 83 12.04 -3.01 -16.05
CA ARG A 83 11.90 -2.78 -17.50
C ARG A 83 11.16 -1.49 -17.91
N LEU A 84 10.88 -0.59 -16.96
CA LEU A 84 10.26 0.72 -17.23
C LEU A 84 11.13 1.85 -16.66
N ASN A 85 11.07 3.02 -17.28
CA ASN A 85 11.79 4.21 -16.78
C ASN A 85 11.04 4.97 -15.67
N SER A 86 9.77 4.65 -15.44
CA SER A 86 8.96 5.26 -14.38
C SER A 86 9.26 4.64 -13.01
N TRP A 87 9.21 5.49 -11.99
CA TRP A 87 9.34 5.09 -10.59
C TRP A 87 8.14 4.25 -10.14
N SER A 88 8.40 3.34 -9.20
CA SER A 88 7.36 2.65 -8.43
C SER A 88 6.68 3.63 -7.48
N LEU A 89 5.38 3.47 -7.21
CA LEU A 89 4.69 4.30 -6.21
C LEU A 89 5.15 4.01 -4.77
N HIS A 90 5.73 2.83 -4.53
CA HIS A 90 6.47 2.54 -3.29
C HIS A 90 7.63 3.52 -3.06
N SER A 91 8.12 4.21 -4.09
CA SER A 91 9.20 5.20 -3.93
C SER A 91 8.75 6.47 -3.20
N TRP A 92 7.45 6.66 -3.00
CA TRP A 92 6.88 7.78 -2.23
C TRP A 92 6.07 7.32 -1.02
N GLY A 93 6.11 6.03 -0.67
CA GLY A 93 5.38 5.48 0.48
C GLY A 93 3.86 5.60 0.36
N ILE A 94 3.32 5.59 -0.86
CA ILE A 94 1.88 5.69 -1.15
C ILE A 94 1.26 4.39 -1.70
N ALA A 95 2.00 3.29 -1.57
CA ALA A 95 1.59 1.96 -1.99
C ALA A 95 2.01 0.93 -0.93
N VAL A 96 1.28 -0.17 -0.86
CA VAL A 96 1.52 -1.28 0.06
C VAL A 96 1.27 -2.60 -0.66
N ASP A 97 2.06 -3.61 -0.30
CA ASP A 97 1.89 -4.98 -0.78
C ASP A 97 1.48 -5.89 0.41
N ILE A 98 0.45 -6.70 0.22
CA ILE A 98 0.05 -7.74 1.18
C ILE A 98 -0.18 -9.09 0.47
N ASN A 99 0.01 -10.19 1.20
CA ASN A 99 -0.21 -11.56 0.73
C ASN A 99 0.49 -11.87 -0.61
N ALA A 100 1.70 -11.36 -0.82
CA ALA A 100 2.43 -11.43 -2.10
C ALA A 100 2.72 -12.86 -2.55
N ALA A 101 2.90 -13.79 -1.61
CA ALA A 101 3.17 -15.19 -1.91
C ALA A 101 2.09 -15.80 -2.82
N ARG A 102 0.82 -15.46 -2.57
CA ARG A 102 -0.37 -15.94 -3.30
C ARG A 102 -0.83 -14.97 -4.39
N ASN A 103 -0.46 -13.69 -4.31
CA ASN A 103 -0.97 -12.64 -5.19
C ASN A 103 0.09 -12.00 -6.10
N ARG A 104 0.97 -12.84 -6.66
CA ARG A 104 2.16 -12.42 -7.41
C ARG A 104 1.82 -11.63 -8.70
N LEU A 105 2.66 -10.67 -9.04
CA LEU A 105 2.60 -9.90 -10.28
C LEU A 105 2.51 -10.80 -11.54
N GLY A 106 1.47 -10.59 -12.34
CA GLY A 106 1.19 -11.29 -13.59
C GLY A 106 0.54 -12.67 -13.41
N LYS A 107 0.07 -12.99 -12.20
CA LYS A 107 -0.74 -14.18 -11.90
C LYS A 107 -2.17 -13.77 -11.58
N GLU A 108 -3.08 -14.74 -11.65
CA GLU A 108 -4.45 -14.52 -11.22
C GLU A 108 -4.46 -14.27 -9.71
N PRO A 109 -5.02 -13.16 -9.23
CA PRO A 109 -5.09 -12.89 -7.79
C PRO A 109 -6.03 -13.88 -7.08
N GLU A 110 -5.66 -14.25 -5.86
CA GLU A 110 -6.48 -15.08 -4.96
C GLU A 110 -7.13 -14.24 -3.85
N MET A 111 -6.80 -12.95 -3.76
CA MET A 111 -7.32 -12.04 -2.74
C MET A 111 -8.85 -11.89 -2.84
N SER A 112 -9.54 -12.02 -1.71
CA SER A 112 -10.99 -11.90 -1.65
C SER A 112 -11.47 -10.50 -2.06
N ALA A 113 -12.70 -10.41 -2.56
CA ALA A 113 -13.30 -9.14 -2.93
C ALA A 113 -13.54 -8.26 -1.68
N GLU A 114 -13.86 -8.90 -0.56
CA GLU A 114 -14.14 -8.28 0.74
C GLU A 114 -12.89 -7.62 1.33
N LEU A 115 -11.74 -8.30 1.28
CA LEU A 115 -10.46 -7.74 1.71
C LEU A 115 -10.05 -6.58 0.79
N VAL A 116 -10.19 -6.75 -0.53
CA VAL A 116 -9.94 -5.67 -1.50
C VAL A 116 -10.82 -4.45 -1.21
N GLN A 117 -12.10 -4.67 -0.88
CA GLN A 117 -13.04 -3.59 -0.55
C GLN A 117 -12.62 -2.78 0.68
N CYS A 118 -12.01 -3.42 1.69
CA CYS A 118 -11.50 -2.71 2.86
C CYS A 118 -10.54 -1.57 2.48
N PHE A 119 -9.68 -1.82 1.50
CA PHE A 119 -8.76 -0.82 0.96
C PHE A 119 -9.46 0.13 0.00
N THR A 120 -10.27 -0.35 -0.95
CA THR A 120 -10.88 0.55 -1.94
C THR A 120 -11.84 1.57 -1.30
N ASP A 121 -12.57 1.17 -0.26
CA ASP A 121 -13.44 2.06 0.51
C ASP A 121 -12.65 3.09 1.33
N ALA A 122 -11.40 2.78 1.66
CA ALA A 122 -10.50 3.67 2.36
C ALA A 122 -9.78 4.68 1.46
N GLY A 123 -9.97 4.59 0.13
CA GLY A 123 -9.39 5.51 -0.87
C GLY A 123 -8.25 4.91 -1.70
N PHE A 124 -8.09 3.60 -1.69
CA PHE A 124 -7.10 2.91 -2.51
C PHE A 124 -7.69 2.44 -3.84
N GLU A 125 -6.79 2.08 -4.73
CA GLU A 125 -7.06 1.21 -5.87
C GLU A 125 -6.19 -0.05 -5.76
N TRP A 126 -6.67 -1.13 -6.38
CA TRP A 126 -6.06 -2.45 -6.32
C TRP A 126 -5.47 -2.87 -7.66
N GLY A 127 -4.24 -3.39 -7.63
CA GLY A 127 -3.50 -3.84 -8.80
C GLY A 127 -4.07 -5.09 -9.47
N GLY A 128 -4.88 -5.88 -8.76
CA GLY A 128 -5.61 -7.01 -9.33
C GLY A 128 -6.64 -6.63 -10.40
N ASN A 129 -6.98 -5.34 -10.54
CA ASN A 129 -7.87 -4.86 -11.61
C ASN A 129 -7.12 -4.48 -12.90
N TRP A 130 -5.79 -4.49 -12.91
CA TRP A 130 -5.00 -4.04 -14.07
C TRP A 130 -4.90 -5.12 -15.16
N THR A 131 -4.51 -4.70 -16.38
CA THR A 131 -4.27 -5.63 -17.49
C THR A 131 -3.16 -6.62 -17.15
N ARG A 132 -2.04 -6.12 -16.61
CA ARG A 132 -1.05 -6.97 -15.93
C ARG A 132 -1.38 -6.95 -14.45
N LYS A 133 -2.06 -8.00 -14.01
CA LYS A 133 -2.51 -8.20 -12.63
C LYS A 133 -1.37 -8.03 -11.65
N ASP A 134 -1.61 -7.29 -10.58
CA ASP A 134 -0.71 -7.15 -9.45
C ASP A 134 -1.53 -7.30 -8.16
N GLY A 135 -1.89 -8.53 -7.83
CA GLY A 135 -2.91 -8.83 -6.81
C GLY A 135 -2.49 -8.45 -5.38
N MET A 136 -1.20 -8.36 -5.12
CA MET A 136 -0.67 -7.96 -3.81
C MET A 136 -0.72 -6.44 -3.60
N HIS A 137 -0.78 -5.67 -4.70
CA HIS A 137 -0.49 -4.24 -4.71
C HIS A 137 -1.74 -3.40 -4.48
N PHE A 138 -1.67 -2.52 -3.48
CA PHE A 138 -2.61 -1.44 -3.25
C PHE A 138 -1.89 -0.09 -3.29
N GLN A 139 -2.54 0.92 -3.84
CA GLN A 139 -2.00 2.29 -3.86
C GLN A 139 -3.10 3.32 -3.64
N LEU A 140 -2.73 4.51 -3.18
CA LEU A 140 -3.68 5.62 -3.11
C LEU A 140 -4.24 5.96 -4.49
N LYS A 141 -5.57 6.06 -4.56
CA LYS A 141 -6.28 6.42 -5.79
C LYS A 141 -6.08 7.89 -6.18
N LYS A 142 -5.79 8.74 -5.18
CA LYS A 142 -5.57 10.20 -5.30
C LYS A 142 -4.53 10.66 -4.28
N ILE A 143 -3.78 11.71 -4.62
CA ILE A 143 -2.79 12.36 -3.74
C ILE A 143 -3.01 13.86 -3.69
#